data_AF-A0A2N1M171-F1
#
_entry.id   AF-A0A2N1M171-F1
#
_cell.length_a   1.000
_cell.length_b   1.000
_cell.length_c   1.000
_cell.angle_alpha   90.00
_cell.angle_beta   90.00
_cell.angle_gamma   90.00
#
_symmetry.space_group_name_H-M   'P 1'
#
loop_
_entity.id
_entity.type
_entity.pdbx_description
1 polymer ?
#
loop_
_entity_poly.entity_id
_entity_poly.type
_entity_poly.pdbx_seq_one_letter_code
_entity_poly.pdbx_strand_id
1 'polypeptide(L)'
;RDLIKRYNTLQALRNIIDGTLDSRYNTLGNGYYQNNIFRSLLSSWYATSVTNYDTREIDEEEINFPVDFICEIRCRIKWKYYEISQNNFEPNMSIDGDIYNGLKIAYKDYFNFLEYIHNRKIVYFNYIIYKVLNDNDESSIIRIRVGDIVEIEEENEGTSYAIVKAIFLHTYNNDKTYPFYFVNWFEKVKGRNGFDTLMTCQKYKICIEREKYLNIFPISLVTSMPKIHFVHQCVDNCLIESHDLSQPYLLNEFFYNAI
;
A
#
# COMPACT_ATOMS: atom_id res chain seq x y z
N ARG A 1 28.13 3.96 21.17
CA ARG A 1 27.19 3.64 20.07
C ARG A 1 26.57 2.31 20.45
N ASP A 2 25.42 2.36 21.12
CA ASP A 2 24.94 1.24 21.94
C ASP A 2 23.96 0.40 21.12
N LEU A 3 24.43 -0.76 20.67
CA LEU A 3 23.66 -1.75 19.90
C LEU A 3 22.48 -2.30 20.73
N ILE A 4 22.57 -2.24 22.06
CA ILE A 4 21.57 -2.74 22.99
C ILE A 4 20.45 -1.70 23.21
N LYS A 5 20.75 -0.40 23.14
CA LYS A 5 19.70 0.65 23.01
C LYS A 5 18.97 0.62 21.66
N ARG A 6 19.52 -0.06 20.66
CA ARG A 6 18.95 -0.28 19.32
C ARG A 6 18.18 -1.60 19.20
N TYR A 7 17.86 -2.25 20.32
CA TYR A 7 16.61 -3.00 20.38
C TYR A 7 15.51 -1.97 20.16
N ASN A 8 15.08 -1.82 18.90
CA ASN A 8 14.17 -0.76 18.51
C ASN A 8 12.89 -0.94 19.32
N THR A 9 12.59 -0.01 20.24
CA THR A 9 11.45 -0.10 21.18
C THR A 9 10.16 -0.47 20.45
N LEU A 10 9.99 0.05 19.23
CA LEU A 10 8.87 -0.28 18.38
C LEU A 10 8.90 -1.76 17.91
N GLN A 11 10.03 -2.30 17.47
CA GLN A 11 10.12 -3.72 17.08
C GLN A 11 9.87 -4.66 18.27
N ALA A 12 10.39 -4.33 19.45
CA ALA A 12 10.10 -5.08 20.67
C ALA A 12 8.61 -5.03 21.02
N LEU A 13 7.99 -3.84 20.94
CA LEU A 13 6.54 -3.66 21.10
C LEU A 13 5.74 -4.48 20.08
N ARG A 14 6.21 -4.58 18.83
CA ARG A 14 5.54 -5.38 17.80
C ARG A 14 5.67 -6.87 18.03
N ASN A 15 6.85 -7.39 18.38
CA ASN A 15 7.00 -8.80 18.76
C ASN A 15 6.03 -9.17 19.90
N ILE A 16 5.90 -8.28 20.89
CA ILE A 16 4.95 -8.45 21.99
C ILE A 16 3.49 -8.42 21.50
N ILE A 17 3.15 -7.59 20.49
CA ILE A 17 1.79 -7.43 19.94
C ILE A 17 1.43 -8.47 18.87
N ASP A 18 2.39 -9.05 18.15
CA ASP A 18 2.16 -10.12 17.17
C ASP A 18 2.07 -11.50 17.83
N GLY A 19 2.31 -11.59 19.13
CA GLY A 19 2.25 -12.85 19.87
C GLY A 19 3.39 -13.79 19.52
N THR A 20 4.52 -13.28 19.00
CA THR A 20 5.72 -14.09 18.82
C THR A 20 6.26 -14.47 20.21
N LEU A 21 6.41 -15.78 20.45
CA LEU A 21 6.87 -16.34 21.73
C LEU A 21 8.35 -16.03 21.94
N ASP A 22 8.67 -14.83 22.37
CA ASP A 22 9.96 -14.53 22.99
C ASP A 22 9.87 -14.88 24.48
N SER A 23 10.62 -15.91 24.88
CA SER A 23 10.68 -16.39 26.26
C SER A 23 10.98 -15.31 27.32
N ARG A 24 11.60 -14.19 26.91
CA ARG A 24 11.89 -13.04 27.78
C ARG A 24 10.65 -12.19 28.10
N TYR A 25 9.60 -12.30 27.30
CA TYR A 25 8.37 -11.51 27.41
C TYR A 25 7.11 -12.36 27.69
N ASN A 26 7.29 -13.64 28.05
CA ASN A 26 6.21 -14.59 28.39
C ASN A 26 5.23 -14.14 29.49
N THR A 27 5.54 -13.08 30.23
CA THR A 27 4.68 -12.50 31.28
C THR A 27 3.94 -11.23 30.84
N LEU A 28 4.22 -10.65 29.67
CA LEU A 28 3.50 -9.49 29.13
C LEU A 28 2.23 -9.95 28.38
N GLY A 29 1.38 -10.68 29.11
CA GLY A 29 0.12 -11.19 28.57
C GLY A 29 -0.85 -10.06 28.22
N ASN A 30 -1.59 -10.23 27.12
CA ASN A 30 -2.91 -9.70 26.72
C ASN A 30 -3.33 -8.22 26.98
N GLY A 31 -2.66 -7.45 27.84
CA GLY A 31 -3.06 -6.09 28.23
C GLY A 31 -2.73 -5.04 27.18
N TYR A 32 -1.63 -5.20 26.43
CA TYR A 32 -1.29 -4.28 25.33
C TYR A 32 -2.27 -4.38 24.16
N TYR A 33 -2.83 -5.58 23.92
CA TYR A 33 -3.90 -5.78 22.95
C TYR A 33 -5.19 -5.02 23.31
N GLN A 34 -5.39 -4.63 24.57
CA GLN A 34 -6.58 -3.89 24.98
C GLN A 34 -6.39 -2.36 24.93
N ASN A 35 -5.17 -1.88 24.67
CA ASN A 35 -4.92 -0.44 24.58
C ASN A 35 -5.17 0.07 23.15
N ASN A 36 -6.25 0.83 22.99
CA ASN A 36 -6.68 1.38 21.70
C ASN A 36 -5.63 2.31 21.05
N ILE A 37 -4.84 3.03 21.84
CA ILE A 37 -3.80 3.94 21.32
C ILE A 37 -2.66 3.15 20.70
N PHE A 38 -2.18 2.10 21.37
CA PHE A 38 -1.13 1.23 20.82
C PHE A 38 -1.63 0.45 19.61
N ARG A 39 -2.87 -0.04 19.63
CA ARG A 39 -3.48 -0.65 18.45
C ARG A 39 -3.61 0.32 17.28
N SER A 40 -4.02 1.56 17.52
CA SER A 40 -4.11 2.58 16.48
C SER A 40 -2.73 2.87 15.89
N LEU A 41 -1.73 3.11 16.75
CA LEU A 41 -0.36 3.41 16.35
C LEU A 41 0.25 2.32 15.47
N LEU A 42 -0.04 1.05 15.77
CA LEU A 42 0.53 -0.10 15.05
C LEU A 42 -0.41 -0.76 14.04
N SER A 43 -1.60 -0.19 13.81
CA SER A 43 -2.59 -0.76 12.88
C SER A 43 -2.12 -0.72 11.43
N SER A 44 -1.36 0.30 11.05
CA SER A 44 -0.69 0.43 9.74
C SER A 44 0.63 -0.34 9.67
N TRP A 45 1.06 -0.95 10.77
CA TRP A 45 2.23 -1.81 10.87
C TRP A 45 1.76 -3.25 10.69
N TYR A 46 1.91 -3.79 9.49
CA TYR A 46 1.73 -5.21 9.26
C TYR A 46 3.09 -5.81 8.92
N ALA A 47 3.56 -6.74 9.75
CA ALA A 47 4.35 -7.82 9.18
C ALA A 47 3.37 -8.59 8.28
N THR A 48 3.73 -8.84 7.03
CA THR A 48 3.00 -9.73 6.11
C THR A 48 3.03 -11.16 6.68
N SER A 49 2.34 -11.40 7.80
CA SER A 49 2.02 -12.73 8.22
C SER A 49 1.01 -13.27 7.20
N VAL A 50 1.38 -14.39 6.60
CA VAL A 50 0.76 -15.06 5.45
C VAL A 50 -0.70 -15.47 5.71
N THR A 51 -1.29 -15.12 6.85
CA THR A 51 -2.43 -15.86 7.43
C THR A 51 -3.66 -15.04 7.83
N ASN A 52 -3.67 -13.72 7.67
CA ASN A 52 -4.92 -12.96 7.87
C ASN A 52 -5.81 -13.04 6.62
N TYR A 53 -6.31 -14.25 6.35
CA TYR A 53 -7.39 -14.47 5.40
C TYR A 53 -8.67 -13.87 5.99
N ASP A 54 -9.09 -12.75 5.42
CA ASP A 54 -10.42 -12.18 5.58
C ASP A 54 -11.45 -13.26 5.21
N THR A 55 -12.31 -13.68 6.15
CA THR A 55 -13.23 -14.84 6.01
C THR A 55 -14.43 -14.58 5.09
N ARG A 56 -14.33 -13.59 4.20
CA ARG A 56 -15.37 -13.26 3.22
C ARG A 56 -15.35 -14.28 2.08
N GLU A 57 -16.49 -14.51 1.43
CA GLU A 57 -16.51 -15.22 0.14
C GLU A 57 -15.53 -14.54 -0.80
N ILE A 58 -14.54 -15.31 -1.28
CA ILE A 58 -13.45 -14.78 -2.07
C ILE A 58 -13.94 -14.69 -3.51
N ASP A 59 -14.48 -13.54 -3.89
CA ASP A 59 -14.56 -13.16 -5.30
C ASP A 59 -13.13 -13.08 -5.83
N GLU A 60 -12.72 -14.03 -6.67
CA GLU A 60 -11.40 -14.10 -7.31
C GLU A 60 -11.55 -13.89 -8.83
N GLU A 61 -10.86 -12.89 -9.37
CA GLU A 61 -10.78 -12.65 -10.82
C GLU A 61 -9.34 -12.88 -11.29
N GLU A 62 -9.14 -13.82 -12.23
CA GLU A 62 -7.85 -14.11 -12.88
C GLU A 62 -7.70 -13.29 -14.16
N ILE A 63 -6.55 -12.66 -14.35
CA ILE A 63 -6.29 -11.74 -15.47
C ILE A 63 -5.07 -12.17 -16.27
N ASN A 64 -5.19 -12.11 -17.60
CA ASN A 64 -4.06 -12.19 -18.51
C ASN A 64 -3.58 -10.77 -18.86
N PHE A 65 -2.36 -10.42 -18.44
CA PHE A 65 -1.79 -9.08 -18.57
C PHE A 65 -0.68 -9.08 -19.62
N PRO A 66 -0.60 -8.07 -20.49
CA PRO A 66 0.30 -8.11 -21.65
C PRO A 66 1.76 -7.76 -21.32
N VAL A 67 2.19 -7.89 -20.07
CA VAL A 67 3.57 -7.64 -19.64
C VAL A 67 4.22 -8.97 -19.30
N ASP A 68 5.22 -9.36 -20.09
CA ASP A 68 5.74 -10.75 -20.14
C ASP A 68 6.34 -11.26 -18.81
N PHE A 69 6.83 -10.37 -17.95
CA PHE A 69 7.43 -10.74 -16.67
C PHE A 69 6.42 -10.81 -15.51
N ILE A 70 5.14 -10.49 -15.74
CA ILE A 70 4.07 -10.58 -14.72
C ILE A 70 3.01 -11.58 -15.15
N CYS A 71 2.74 -12.55 -14.28
CA CYS A 71 1.76 -13.60 -14.54
C CYS A 71 0.98 -14.00 -13.29
N GLU A 72 0.02 -14.92 -13.45
CA GLU A 72 -0.80 -15.49 -12.36
C GLU A 72 -1.50 -14.40 -11.51
N ILE A 73 -2.02 -13.36 -12.16
CA ILE A 73 -2.65 -12.21 -11.50
C ILE A 73 -4.03 -12.60 -10.99
N ARG A 74 -4.27 -12.38 -9.69
CA ARG A 74 -5.52 -12.67 -9.00
C ARG A 74 -5.93 -11.48 -8.15
N CYS A 75 -7.08 -10.89 -8.47
CA CYS A 75 -7.71 -9.88 -7.61
C CYS A 75 -8.71 -10.55 -6.67
N ARG A 76 -8.75 -10.13 -5.40
CA ARG A 76 -9.61 -10.74 -4.37
C ARG A 76 -10.43 -9.71 -3.59
N ILE A 77 -11.61 -10.15 -3.17
CA ILE A 77 -12.54 -9.39 -2.32
C ILE A 77 -12.95 -8.10 -3.04
N LYS A 78 -13.85 -8.29 -4.00
CA LYS A 78 -14.46 -7.24 -4.80
C LYS A 78 -15.24 -6.27 -3.92
N TRP A 79 -15.09 -4.98 -4.16
CA TRP A 79 -15.84 -3.96 -3.43
C TRP A 79 -17.30 -3.98 -3.85
N LYS A 80 -18.17 -3.96 -2.85
CA LYS A 80 -19.60 -3.65 -3.02
C LYS A 80 -19.77 -2.16 -3.27
N TYR A 81 -20.91 -1.78 -3.84
CA TYR A 81 -21.21 -0.39 -4.16
C TYR A 81 -21.01 0.56 -2.98
N TYR A 82 -21.43 0.17 -1.76
CA TYR A 82 -21.26 1.01 -0.58
C TYR A 82 -19.77 1.19 -0.20
N GLU A 83 -18.92 0.18 -0.39
CA GLU A 83 -17.47 0.27 -0.12
C GLU A 83 -16.81 1.24 -1.10
N ILE A 84 -17.22 1.19 -2.38
CA ILE A 84 -16.78 2.13 -3.42
C ILE A 84 -17.09 3.57 -3.00
N SER A 85 -18.34 3.85 -2.59
CA SER A 85 -18.75 5.20 -2.17
C SER A 85 -18.08 5.65 -0.86
N GLN A 86 -17.92 4.76 0.13
CA GLN A 86 -17.25 5.09 1.40
C GLN A 86 -15.77 5.48 1.20
N ASN A 87 -15.12 4.92 0.18
CA ASN A 87 -13.74 5.25 -0.16
C ASN A 87 -13.62 6.44 -1.13
N ASN A 88 -14.74 7.14 -1.42
CA ASN A 88 -14.83 8.26 -2.36
C ASN A 88 -14.42 7.89 -3.79
N PHE A 89 -14.84 6.70 -4.24
CA PHE A 89 -14.70 6.25 -5.62
C PHE A 89 -16.08 6.10 -6.29
N GLU A 90 -16.08 5.89 -7.60
CA GLU A 90 -17.27 5.71 -8.41
C GLU A 90 -17.15 4.42 -9.23
N PRO A 91 -18.22 3.61 -9.37
CA PRO A 91 -18.17 2.37 -10.15
C PRO A 91 -18.08 2.60 -11.66
N ASN A 92 -18.46 3.79 -12.12
CA ASN A 92 -18.29 4.24 -13.49
C ASN A 92 -17.55 5.57 -13.48
N MET A 93 -16.46 5.67 -14.22
CA MET A 93 -15.70 6.91 -14.28
C MET A 93 -16.41 8.00 -15.07
N SER A 94 -16.42 9.21 -14.53
CA SER A 94 -16.75 10.43 -15.27
C SER A 94 -15.66 10.76 -16.30
N ILE A 95 -16.06 11.23 -17.48
CA ILE A 95 -15.14 11.58 -18.57
C ILE A 95 -14.20 12.73 -18.16
N ASP A 96 -14.71 13.65 -17.33
CA ASP A 96 -13.93 14.79 -16.82
C ASP A 96 -13.34 14.50 -15.42
N GLY A 97 -13.42 13.25 -14.97
CA GLY A 97 -12.97 12.83 -13.64
C GLY A 97 -11.47 12.51 -13.56
N ASP A 98 -10.92 12.62 -12.35
CA ASP A 98 -9.50 12.33 -12.09
C ASP A 98 -9.08 10.93 -12.54
N ILE A 99 -9.97 9.94 -12.36
CA ILE A 99 -9.70 8.55 -12.70
C ILE A 99 -9.61 8.35 -14.21
N TYR A 100 -10.50 9.00 -14.98
CA TYR A 100 -10.46 8.92 -16.44
C TYR A 100 -9.17 9.54 -16.98
N ASN A 101 -8.81 10.73 -16.50
CA ASN A 101 -7.57 11.40 -16.90
C ASN A 101 -6.33 10.60 -16.51
N GLY A 102 -6.28 10.07 -15.29
CA GLY A 102 -5.17 9.23 -14.83
C GLY A 102 -5.06 7.93 -15.64
N LEU A 103 -6.16 7.27 -15.95
CA LEU A 103 -6.17 6.07 -16.80
C LEU A 103 -5.72 6.36 -18.22
N LYS A 104 -6.18 7.48 -18.81
CA LYS A 104 -5.76 7.89 -20.15
C LYS A 104 -4.24 8.06 -20.23
N ILE A 105 -3.64 8.69 -19.21
CA ILE A 105 -2.20 8.86 -19.14
C ILE A 105 -1.50 7.51 -18.93
N ALA A 106 -1.99 6.67 -18.01
CA ALA A 106 -1.40 5.36 -17.77
C ALA A 106 -1.44 4.45 -19.01
N TYR A 107 -2.56 4.42 -19.74
CA TYR A 107 -2.69 3.66 -20.98
C TYR A 107 -1.72 4.15 -22.06
N LYS A 108 -1.59 5.47 -22.21
CA LYS A 108 -0.65 6.07 -23.14
C LYS A 108 0.79 5.75 -22.77
N ASP A 109 1.19 6.02 -21.53
CA ASP A 109 2.60 6.04 -21.15
C ASP A 109 3.17 4.62 -20.94
N TYR A 110 2.36 3.68 -20.45
CA TYR A 110 2.82 2.32 -20.16
C TYR A 110 2.46 1.27 -21.22
N PHE A 111 1.43 1.51 -22.04
CA PHE A 111 0.97 0.55 -23.05
C PHE A 111 0.95 1.12 -24.47
N ASN A 112 1.31 2.39 -24.65
CA ASN A 112 1.26 3.09 -25.94
C ASN A 112 -0.13 3.08 -26.59
N PHE A 113 -1.18 3.09 -25.76
CA PHE A 113 -2.56 3.14 -26.20
C PHE A 113 -3.03 4.59 -26.28
N LEU A 114 -3.25 5.07 -27.51
CA LEU A 114 -3.51 6.49 -27.79
C LEU A 114 -5.00 6.83 -28.00
N GLU A 115 -5.86 5.82 -28.01
CA GLU A 115 -7.29 6.00 -28.29
C GLU A 115 -8.06 6.51 -27.06
N TYR A 116 -9.27 7.01 -27.33
CA TYR A 116 -10.20 7.41 -26.27
C TYR A 116 -10.74 6.17 -25.53
N ILE A 117 -10.88 6.24 -24.21
CA ILE A 117 -11.36 5.10 -23.42
C ILE A 117 -12.89 5.02 -23.50
N HIS A 118 -13.44 4.00 -24.15
CA HIS A 118 -14.89 3.84 -24.32
C HIS A 118 -15.58 3.22 -23.11
N ASN A 119 -14.99 2.17 -22.55
CA ASN A 119 -15.54 1.52 -21.38
C ASN A 119 -15.31 2.42 -20.16
N ARG A 120 -16.37 2.69 -19.40
CA ARG A 120 -16.28 3.53 -18.19
C ARG A 120 -16.38 2.73 -16.90
N LYS A 121 -16.64 1.44 -17.00
CA LYS A 121 -16.86 0.59 -15.83
C LYS A 121 -15.53 0.26 -15.16
N ILE A 122 -15.48 0.42 -13.85
CA ILE A 122 -14.34 0.07 -13.02
C ILE A 122 -14.78 -0.96 -11.99
N VAL A 123 -13.91 -1.95 -11.75
CA VAL A 123 -14.14 -2.99 -10.75
C VAL A 123 -13.04 -2.91 -9.70
N TYR A 124 -13.41 -2.69 -8.44
CA TYR A 124 -12.47 -2.47 -7.34
C TYR A 124 -12.32 -3.72 -6.46
N PHE A 125 -11.16 -3.87 -5.85
CA PHE A 125 -10.78 -5.01 -5.00
C PHE A 125 -9.97 -4.56 -3.79
N ASN A 126 -9.99 -5.36 -2.73
CA ASN A 126 -9.14 -5.13 -1.55
C ASN A 126 -7.72 -5.68 -1.70
N TYR A 127 -7.52 -6.70 -2.55
CA TYR A 127 -6.25 -7.39 -2.67
C TYR A 127 -5.92 -7.72 -4.12
N ILE A 128 -4.63 -7.72 -4.43
CA ILE A 128 -4.08 -8.31 -5.64
C ILE A 128 -2.86 -9.16 -5.32
N ILE A 129 -2.76 -10.28 -6.01
CA ILE A 129 -1.65 -11.21 -5.93
C ILE A 129 -1.17 -11.47 -7.36
N TYR A 130 0.14 -11.43 -7.59
CA TYR A 130 0.71 -11.75 -8.89
C TYR A 130 2.14 -12.25 -8.72
N LYS A 131 2.64 -12.89 -9.77
CA LYS A 131 3.98 -13.44 -9.82
C LYS A 131 4.83 -12.58 -10.75
N VAL A 132 5.98 -12.16 -10.26
CA VAL A 132 7.02 -11.46 -11.02
C VAL A 132 8.11 -12.48 -11.35
N LEU A 133 8.42 -12.62 -12.64
CA LEU A 133 9.49 -13.47 -13.16
C LEU A 133 10.78 -12.65 -13.20
N ASN A 134 11.85 -13.18 -12.60
CA ASN A 134 13.18 -12.60 -12.66
C ASN A 134 14.00 -13.31 -13.74
N ASP A 135 15.05 -12.65 -14.25
CA ASP A 135 15.92 -13.17 -15.31
C ASP A 135 16.63 -14.51 -14.96
N ASN A 136 16.67 -14.88 -13.67
CA ASN A 136 17.35 -16.08 -13.17
C ASN A 136 16.42 -17.29 -12.95
N ASP A 137 15.26 -17.35 -13.62
CA ASP A 137 14.18 -18.34 -13.38
C ASP A 137 13.59 -18.33 -11.94
N GLU A 138 14.06 -17.40 -11.10
CA GLU A 138 13.44 -17.13 -9.81
C GLU A 138 12.17 -16.31 -10.01
N SER A 139 11.18 -16.53 -9.13
CA SER A 139 9.96 -15.75 -9.15
C SER A 139 9.61 -15.25 -7.77
N SER A 140 9.08 -14.04 -7.72
CA SER A 140 8.59 -13.42 -6.49
C SER A 140 7.08 -13.32 -6.54
N ILE A 141 6.41 -13.80 -5.49
CA ILE A 141 4.97 -13.61 -5.35
C ILE A 141 4.72 -12.29 -4.63
N ILE A 142 4.13 -11.34 -5.33
CA ILE A 142 3.78 -10.04 -4.81
C ILE A 142 2.33 -10.09 -4.31
N ARG A 143 2.09 -9.52 -3.12
CA ARG A 143 0.77 -9.44 -2.49
C ARG A 143 0.59 -8.02 -1.99
N ILE A 144 -0.38 -7.32 -2.55
CA ILE A 144 -0.69 -5.94 -2.19
C ILE A 144 -2.14 -5.86 -1.74
N ARG A 145 -2.37 -5.17 -0.63
CA ARG A 145 -3.68 -4.81 -0.11
C ARG A 145 -3.89 -3.29 -0.20
N VAL A 146 -5.13 -2.86 -0.31
CA VAL A 146 -5.49 -1.46 -0.06
C VAL A 146 -5.07 -1.05 1.36
N GLY A 147 -4.35 0.06 1.46
CA GLY A 147 -3.69 0.56 2.66
C GLY A 147 -2.20 0.24 2.73
N ASP A 148 -1.70 -0.66 1.89
CA ASP A 148 -0.28 -0.99 1.84
C ASP A 148 0.52 0.19 1.26
N ILE A 149 1.76 0.33 1.74
CA ILE A 149 2.67 1.37 1.26
C ILE A 149 3.70 0.73 0.33
N VAL A 150 3.80 1.27 -0.87
CA VAL A 150 4.67 0.75 -1.94
C VAL A 150 5.79 1.73 -2.25
N GLU A 151 6.91 1.18 -2.70
CA GLU A 151 8.00 1.93 -3.32
C GLU A 151 7.75 2.02 -4.81
N ILE A 152 7.93 3.21 -5.37
CA ILE A 152 7.88 3.45 -6.80
C ILE A 152 9.13 4.24 -7.16
N GLU A 153 9.92 3.72 -8.09
CA GLU A 153 11.09 4.42 -8.61
C GLU A 153 10.65 5.49 -9.61
N GLU A 154 11.04 6.73 -9.35
CA GLU A 154 10.87 7.86 -10.26
C GLU A 154 12.20 8.22 -10.91
N GLU A 155 12.21 8.38 -12.24
CA GLU A 155 13.42 8.63 -13.04
C GLU A 155 14.29 9.79 -12.53
N ASN A 156 13.66 10.81 -11.91
CA ASN A 156 14.34 12.05 -11.50
C ASN A 156 14.45 12.25 -9.98
N GLU A 157 13.64 11.55 -9.18
CA GLU A 157 13.54 11.76 -7.72
C GLU A 157 14.04 10.56 -6.90
N GLY A 158 14.36 9.44 -7.56
CA GLY A 158 14.80 8.20 -6.90
C GLY A 158 13.61 7.43 -6.34
N THR A 159 13.77 6.82 -5.16
CA THR A 159 12.70 6.05 -4.52
C THR A 159 11.67 6.98 -3.87
N SER A 160 10.45 6.94 -4.41
CA SER A 160 9.27 7.59 -3.84
C SER A 160 8.37 6.57 -3.17
N TYR A 161 7.53 7.04 -2.23
CA TYR A 161 6.62 6.18 -1.48
C TYR A 161 5.17 6.60 -1.72
N ALA A 162 4.27 5.63 -1.83
CA ALA A 162 2.85 5.89 -1.98
C ALA A 162 2.01 4.87 -1.21
N ILE A 163 0.86 5.30 -0.68
CA ILE A 163 -0.12 4.40 -0.08
C ILE A 163 -1.17 4.00 -1.12
N VAL A 164 -1.43 2.69 -1.24
CA VAL A 164 -2.43 2.14 -2.16
C VAL A 164 -3.81 2.45 -1.62
N LYS A 165 -4.54 3.33 -2.30
CA LYS A 165 -5.90 3.74 -1.92
C LYS A 165 -6.97 2.88 -2.57
N ALA A 166 -6.70 2.37 -3.77
CA ALA A 166 -7.58 1.40 -4.42
C ALA A 166 -6.79 0.47 -5.36
N ILE A 167 -7.28 -0.74 -5.51
CA ILE A 167 -6.86 -1.71 -6.52
C ILE A 167 -8.05 -1.90 -7.43
N PHE A 168 -7.87 -1.78 -8.75
CA PHE A 168 -8.98 -1.91 -9.66
C PHE A 168 -8.61 -2.47 -11.02
N LEU A 169 -9.61 -3.03 -11.69
CA LEU A 169 -9.56 -3.54 -13.04
C LEU A 169 -10.32 -2.63 -13.99
N HIS A 170 -9.75 -2.44 -15.17
CA HIS A 170 -10.39 -1.73 -16.27
C HIS A 170 -10.21 -2.49 -17.58
N THR A 171 -11.30 -2.71 -18.33
CA THR A 171 -11.25 -3.31 -19.67
C THR A 171 -11.10 -2.23 -20.73
N TYR A 172 -9.98 -2.23 -21.45
CA TYR A 172 -9.70 -1.26 -22.51
C TYR A 172 -10.47 -1.60 -23.80
N ASN A 173 -10.38 -0.73 -24.82
CA ASN A 173 -11.07 -0.88 -26.11
C ASN A 173 -10.73 -2.17 -26.89
N ASN A 174 -9.65 -2.86 -26.53
CA ASN A 174 -9.23 -4.13 -27.11
C ASN A 174 -9.79 -5.35 -26.37
N ASP A 175 -10.83 -5.16 -25.56
CA ASP A 175 -11.49 -6.16 -24.73
C ASP A 175 -10.58 -6.88 -23.70
N LYS A 176 -9.35 -6.38 -23.52
CA LYS A 176 -8.43 -6.87 -22.47
C LYS A 176 -8.60 -6.07 -21.20
N THR A 177 -8.45 -6.75 -20.07
CA THR A 177 -8.57 -6.18 -18.73
C THR A 177 -7.20 -5.94 -18.13
N TYR A 178 -7.00 -4.75 -17.56
CA TYR A 178 -5.73 -4.28 -17.03
C TYR A 178 -5.92 -3.90 -15.55
N PRO A 179 -5.07 -4.43 -14.65
CA PRO A 179 -5.05 -4.04 -13.25
C PRO A 179 -4.22 -2.78 -13.02
N PHE A 180 -4.72 -1.94 -12.12
CA PHE A 180 -4.10 -0.68 -11.72
C PHE A 180 -4.18 -0.47 -10.21
N TYR A 181 -3.22 0.31 -9.70
CA TYR A 181 -3.29 0.95 -8.40
C TYR A 181 -3.77 2.39 -8.56
N PHE A 182 -4.66 2.82 -7.69
CA PHE A 182 -4.82 4.24 -7.35
C PHE A 182 -4.04 4.50 -6.07
N VAL A 183 -3.12 5.45 -6.08
CA VAL A 183 -2.24 5.75 -4.95
C VAL A 183 -2.35 7.18 -4.48
N ASN A 184 -2.03 7.40 -3.22
CA ASN A 184 -1.72 8.73 -2.67
C ASN A 184 -0.23 8.79 -2.36
N TRP A 185 0.45 9.79 -2.92
CA TRP A 185 1.90 9.95 -2.72
C TRP A 185 2.24 10.47 -1.34
N PHE A 186 3.38 10.02 -0.82
CA PHE A 186 4.04 10.64 0.31
C PHE A 186 5.01 11.72 -0.14
N GLU A 187 4.97 12.86 0.54
CA GLU A 187 6.00 13.88 0.43
C GLU A 187 6.86 13.90 1.70
N LYS A 188 8.18 14.02 1.49
CA LYS A 188 9.13 14.15 2.59
C LYS A 188 8.92 15.50 3.29
N VAL A 189 8.65 15.48 4.60
CA VAL A 189 8.57 16.71 5.40
C VAL A 189 9.98 17.29 5.51
N LYS A 190 10.19 18.50 4.98
CA LYS A 190 11.51 19.16 4.95
C LYS A 190 11.76 20.00 6.20
N GLY A 191 13.03 20.32 6.46
CA GLY A 191 13.45 21.21 7.54
C GLY A 191 13.45 20.55 8.93
N ARG A 192 13.56 21.37 9.99
CA ARG A 192 13.77 20.89 11.38
C ARG A 192 12.60 20.04 11.90
N ASN A 193 11.39 20.26 11.41
CA ASN A 193 10.20 19.50 11.82
C ASN A 193 10.04 18.18 11.05
N GLY A 194 10.86 17.96 10.02
CA GLY A 194 10.83 16.77 9.19
C GLY A 194 11.47 15.55 9.82
N PHE A 195 12.22 15.70 10.91
CA PHE A 195 12.89 14.60 11.57
C PHE A 195 12.38 14.45 12.99
N ASP A 196 11.90 13.26 13.34
CA ASP A 196 11.55 12.96 14.71
C ASP A 196 12.83 12.66 15.50
N THR A 197 13.17 13.52 16.45
CA THR A 197 14.42 13.38 17.22
C THR A 197 14.38 12.27 18.26
N LEU A 198 13.18 11.90 18.74
CA LEU A 198 13.00 10.82 19.71
C LEU A 198 13.13 9.46 19.03
N MET A 199 12.43 9.29 17.91
CA MET A 199 12.44 8.04 17.15
C MET A 199 13.60 7.95 16.15
N THR A 200 14.29 9.07 15.91
CA THR A 200 15.36 9.20 14.93
C THR A 200 14.90 8.79 13.51
N CYS A 201 13.68 9.15 13.15
CA CYS A 201 13.03 8.77 11.89
C CYS A 201 12.65 10.00 11.06
N GLN A 202 12.70 9.85 9.74
CA GLN A 202 12.21 10.84 8.80
C GLN A 202 10.67 10.83 8.76
N LYS A 203 10.06 12.02 8.78
CA LYS A 203 8.62 12.23 8.63
C LYS A 203 8.24 12.42 7.17
N TYR A 204 7.11 11.85 6.82
CA TYR A 204 6.44 12.00 5.54
C TYR A 204 4.99 12.39 5.79
N LYS A 205 4.33 13.03 4.84
CA LYS A 205 2.90 13.30 4.88
C LYS A 205 2.29 12.93 3.54
N ILE A 206 0.98 12.64 3.53
CA ILE A 206 0.30 12.41 2.27
C ILE A 206 0.22 13.74 1.51
N CYS A 207 0.65 13.73 0.25
CA CYS A 207 0.60 14.87 -0.64
C CYS A 207 -0.87 15.17 -1.01
N ILE A 208 -1.32 16.39 -0.72
CA ILE A 208 -2.70 16.84 -0.97
C ILE A 208 -2.78 17.66 -2.27
N GLU A 209 -1.66 18.24 -2.72
CA GLU A 209 -1.59 19.05 -3.93
C GLU A 209 -1.46 18.14 -5.17
N ARG A 210 -2.60 17.95 -5.85
CA ARG A 210 -2.79 17.05 -7.01
C ARG A 210 -1.96 17.39 -8.27
N GLU A 211 -1.24 18.51 -8.29
CA GLU A 211 -0.76 19.07 -9.56
C GLU A 211 0.54 18.45 -10.11
N LYS A 212 1.25 17.60 -9.35
CA LYS A 212 2.57 17.12 -9.77
C LYS A 212 2.70 15.63 -10.03
N TYR A 213 1.83 14.79 -9.45
CA TYR A 213 2.02 13.36 -9.49
C TYR A 213 0.81 12.64 -10.09
N LEU A 214 1.07 11.73 -11.03
CA LEU A 214 0.06 10.79 -11.50
C LEU A 214 -0.33 9.89 -10.33
N ASN A 215 -1.62 9.58 -10.17
CA ASN A 215 -2.08 8.74 -9.06
C ASN A 215 -2.49 7.34 -9.52
N ILE A 216 -2.42 7.04 -10.81
CA ILE A 216 -2.84 5.77 -11.38
C ILE A 216 -1.65 5.13 -12.08
N PHE A 217 -1.31 3.92 -11.66
CA PHE A 217 -0.17 3.16 -12.18
C PHE A 217 -0.56 1.71 -12.44
N PRO A 218 -0.06 1.10 -13.53
CA PRO A 218 -0.22 -0.34 -13.71
C PRO A 218 0.56 -1.08 -12.62
N ILE A 219 0.15 -2.32 -12.34
CA ILE A 219 0.77 -3.12 -11.27
C ILE A 219 2.24 -3.46 -11.54
N SER A 220 2.68 -3.29 -12.79
CA SER A 220 4.06 -3.52 -13.22
C SER A 220 5.10 -2.59 -12.60
N LEU A 221 4.69 -1.48 -11.98
CA LEU A 221 5.63 -0.62 -11.25
C LEU A 221 6.02 -1.19 -9.88
N VAL A 222 5.23 -2.12 -9.33
CA VAL A 222 5.52 -2.74 -8.03
C VAL A 222 5.98 -4.17 -8.28
N THR A 223 7.29 -4.37 -8.39
CA THR A 223 7.88 -5.68 -8.75
C THR A 223 8.43 -6.46 -7.57
N SER A 224 8.41 -5.88 -6.37
CA SER A 224 8.90 -6.51 -5.15
C SER A 224 7.90 -6.35 -4.00
N MET A 225 7.94 -7.28 -3.03
CA MET A 225 7.09 -7.21 -1.86
C MET A 225 7.45 -5.95 -1.07
N PRO A 226 6.49 -5.11 -0.65
CA PRO A 226 6.80 -3.96 0.18
C PRO A 226 7.54 -4.37 1.45
N LYS A 227 8.75 -3.84 1.62
CA LYS A 227 9.58 -3.99 2.83
C LYS A 227 9.60 -2.72 3.67
N ILE A 228 8.88 -1.70 3.21
CA ILE A 228 8.82 -0.39 3.83
C ILE A 228 7.81 -0.39 4.96
N HIS A 229 8.21 0.23 6.06
CA HIS A 229 7.38 0.33 7.24
C HIS A 229 7.21 1.79 7.62
N PHE A 230 6.05 2.35 7.31
CA PHE A 230 5.65 3.63 7.88
C PHE A 230 4.80 3.42 9.12
N VAL A 231 5.02 4.27 10.13
CA VAL A 231 4.16 4.34 11.32
C VAL A 231 3.37 5.63 11.25
N HIS A 232 2.04 5.54 11.23
CA HIS A 232 1.20 6.74 11.31
C HIS A 232 1.37 7.38 12.69
N GLN A 233 1.65 8.68 12.74
CA GLN A 233 1.82 9.40 14.00
C GLN A 233 0.44 9.76 14.57
N CYS A 234 -0.29 8.76 15.05
CA CYS A 234 -1.60 8.94 15.67
C CYS A 234 -1.54 9.90 16.88
N VAL A 235 -2.55 10.75 17.00
CA VAL A 235 -2.84 11.53 18.22
C VAL A 235 -4.02 10.91 18.98
N ASP A 236 -4.29 11.35 20.21
CA ASP A 236 -5.22 10.68 21.15
C ASP A 236 -6.65 10.40 20.61
N ASN A 237 -7.07 11.07 19.53
CA ASN A 237 -8.38 10.90 18.90
C ASN A 237 -8.37 10.03 17.63
N CYS A 238 -7.26 9.35 17.34
CA CYS A 238 -7.12 8.51 16.15
C CYS A 238 -7.84 7.18 16.33
N LEU A 239 -8.68 6.79 15.37
CA LEU A 239 -9.37 5.50 15.37
C LEU A 239 -8.60 4.50 14.50
N ILE A 240 -8.55 3.23 14.94
CA ILE A 240 -7.77 2.13 14.33
C ILE A 240 -8.05 1.94 12.82
N GLU A 241 -9.23 2.34 12.33
CA GLU A 241 -9.63 2.22 10.92
C GLU A 241 -9.91 3.58 10.25
N SER A 242 -9.72 4.68 10.98
CA SER A 242 -10.00 6.03 10.50
C SER A 242 -8.91 6.97 11.00
N HIS A 243 -7.71 6.74 10.47
CA HIS A 243 -6.55 7.59 10.75
C HIS A 243 -6.75 9.01 10.24
N ASP A 244 -6.37 9.99 11.05
CA ASP A 244 -6.25 11.37 10.59
C ASP A 244 -5.06 11.48 9.63
N LEU A 245 -5.35 11.39 8.33
CA LEU A 245 -4.36 11.45 7.25
C LEU A 245 -3.62 12.80 7.17
N SER A 246 -4.05 13.82 7.92
CA SER A 246 -3.29 15.07 8.08
C SER A 246 -2.06 14.92 8.97
N GLN A 247 -2.03 13.90 9.83
CA GLN A 247 -0.87 13.60 10.65
C GLN A 247 0.25 12.95 9.83
N PRO A 248 1.52 13.22 10.18
CA PRO A 248 2.66 12.64 9.47
C PRO A 248 2.81 11.14 9.74
N TYR A 249 3.57 10.50 8.87
CA TYR A 249 4.02 9.13 8.98
C TYR A 249 5.53 9.11 9.21
N LEU A 250 6.01 8.20 10.04
CA LEU A 250 7.43 7.99 10.31
C LEU A 250 7.94 6.84 9.46
N LEU A 251 8.94 7.10 8.62
CA LEU A 251 9.66 6.04 7.92
C LEU A 251 10.57 5.30 8.91
N ASN A 252 10.25 4.03 9.18
CA ASN A 252 11.08 3.17 10.01
C ASN A 252 12.13 2.44 9.15
N GLU A 253 13.31 3.05 9.04
CA GLU A 253 14.46 2.48 8.32
C GLU A 253 15.14 1.32 9.05
N PHE A 254 14.80 1.11 10.33
CA PHE A 254 15.34 0.03 11.15
C PHE A 254 14.42 -1.18 11.06
N PHE A 255 14.48 -1.89 9.93
CA PHE A 255 13.94 -3.24 9.81
C PHE A 255 15.10 -4.24 9.78
N TYR A 256 15.01 -5.28 10.61
CA TYR A 256 15.83 -6.48 10.45
C TYR A 256 15.01 -7.46 9.63
N ASN A 257 15.57 -8.02 8.55
CA ASN A 257 15.07 -9.30 8.06
C ASN A 257 15.23 -10.29 9.23
N ALA A 258 14.11 -10.80 9.75
CA ALA A 258 14.17 -11.96 10.62
C ALA A 258 14.86 -13.08 9.81
N ILE A 259 16.05 -13.47 10.25
CA ILE A 259 16.78 -14.64 9.74
C ILE A 259 16.14 -15.88 10.35
#